data_AF-A0A349Y3J2-F1
#
_entry.id   AF-A0A349Y3J2-F1
#
_cell.length_a   1.000
_cell.length_b   1.000
_cell.length_c   1.000
_cell.angle_alpha   90.00
_cell.angle_beta   90.00
_cell.angle_gamma   90.00
#
_symmetry.space_group_name_H-M   'P 1'
#
loop_
_entity.id
_entity.type
_entity.pdbx_description
1 polymer ?
#
loop_
_entity_poly.entity_id
_entity_poly.type
_entity_poly.pdbx_seq_one_letter_code
_entity_poly.pdbx_strand_id
1 'polypeptide(L)' 'RAASPAVDPDRSRIETALAHNHGIIAQTAAELGLSRQALYRRMDRYGIPRE' A
#
# COMPACT_ATOMS: atom_id res chain seq x y z
N ARG A 1 -0.77 11.41 18.19
CA ARG A 1 0.50 10.70 17.90
C ARG A 1 0.90 11.06 16.47
N ALA A 2 1.86 11.98 16.31
CA ALA A 2 2.37 12.35 14.99
C ALA A 2 3.08 11.12 14.41
N ALA A 3 2.59 10.62 13.29
CA ALA A 3 3.27 9.56 12.54
C ALA A 3 4.57 10.15 11.99
N SER A 4 5.68 9.44 12.20
CA SER A 4 6.96 9.67 11.55
C SER A 4 6.77 9.92 10.05
N PRO A 5 7.67 10.65 9.35
CA PRO A 5 7.63 10.72 7.89
C PRO A 5 7.95 9.32 7.36
N ALA A 6 6.95 8.44 7.35
CA ALA A 6 7.04 7.12 6.79
C ALA A 6 7.35 7.35 5.32
N VAL A 7 8.59 7.00 4.95
CA VAL A 7 9.03 7.00 3.56
C VAL A 7 7.94 6.31 2.75
N ASP A 8 7.44 7.02 1.75
CA ASP A 8 6.38 6.54 0.88
C ASP A 8 6.79 5.16 0.33
N PRO A 9 5.99 4.09 0.51
CA PRO A 9 6.34 2.81 -0.06
C PRO A 9 6.38 2.95 -1.59
N ASP A 10 7.48 2.49 -2.16
CA ASP A 10 7.65 2.42 -3.60
C ASP A 10 6.74 1.34 -4.22
N ARG A 11 6.71 1.32 -5.55
CA ARG A 11 5.92 0.36 -6.32
C ARG A 11 6.19 -1.08 -5.91
N SER A 12 7.47 -1.46 -5.76
CA SER A 12 7.88 -2.82 -5.44
C SER A 12 7.36 -3.26 -4.07
N ARG A 13 7.46 -2.41 -3.04
CA ARG A 13 6.92 -2.73 -1.72
C ARG A 13 5.41 -2.93 -1.74
N ILE A 14 4.69 -2.13 -2.51
CA ILE A 14 3.24 -2.27 -2.65
C ILE A 14 2.88 -3.59 -3.34
N GLU A 15 3.54 -3.94 -4.43
CA GLU A 15 3.32 -5.20 -5.14
C GLU A 15 3.63 -6.43 -4.28
N THR A 16 4.75 -6.41 -3.54
CA THR A 16 5.10 -7.50 -2.63
C THR A 16 4.07 -7.66 -1.51
N ALA A 17 3.63 -6.56 -0.91
CA ALA A 17 2.62 -6.61 0.15
C ALA A 17 1.26 -7.10 -0.41
N LEU A 18 0.87 -6.68 -1.61
CA LEU A 18 -0.34 -7.19 -2.27
C LEU A 18 -0.23 -8.70 -2.52
N ALA A 19 0.90 -9.18 -3.05
CA ALA A 19 1.12 -10.60 -3.29
C ALA A 19 1.08 -11.42 -1.98
N HIS A 20 1.73 -10.93 -0.92
CA HIS A 20 1.75 -11.58 0.40
C HIS A 20 0.35 -11.66 1.02
N ASN A 21 -0.47 -10.61 0.84
CA ASN A 21 -1.82 -10.54 1.38
C ASN A 21 -2.90 -11.06 0.41
N HIS A 22 -2.51 -11.75 -0.68
CA HIS A 22 -3.43 -12.28 -1.69
C HIS A 22 -4.40 -11.21 -2.25
N GLY A 23 -3.90 -10.00 -2.51
CA GLY A 23 -4.69 -8.88 -3.03
C GLY A 23 -5.60 -8.21 -2.00
N ILE A 24 -5.61 -8.65 -0.73
CA ILE A 24 -6.50 -8.09 0.29
C ILE A 24 -6.00 -6.70 0.70
N ILE A 25 -6.65 -5.68 0.13
CA ILE A 25 -6.30 -4.25 0.30
C ILE A 25 -6.26 -3.82 1.77
N ALA A 26 -7.18 -4.31 2.59
CA ALA A 26 -7.25 -3.93 4.01
C ALA A 26 -6.01 -4.40 4.79
N GLN A 27 -5.57 -5.65 4.54
CA GLN A 27 -4.40 -6.23 5.21
C GLN A 27 -3.11 -5.62 4.66
N THR A 28 -3.03 -5.46 3.34
CA THR A 28 -1.91 -4.78 2.66
C THR A 28 -1.71 -3.35 3.20
N ALA A 29 -2.79 -2.58 3.32
CA ALA A 29 -2.72 -1.23 3.86
C ALA A 29 -2.26 -1.23 5.32
N ALA A 30 -2.76 -2.15 6.14
CA ALA A 30 -2.33 -2.29 7.53
C ALA A 30 -0.85 -2.67 7.65
N GLU A 31 -0.36 -3.61 6.83
CA GLU A 31 1.05 -4.03 6.77
C GLU A 31 1.96 -2.85 6.41
N LEU A 32 1.56 -2.01 5.45
CA LEU A 32 2.30 -0.83 5.03
C LEU A 32 2.13 0.39 5.95
N GLY A 33 1.33 0.27 7.03
CA GLY A 33 1.02 1.39 7.92
C GLY A 33 0.22 2.52 7.26
N LEU A 34 -0.56 2.18 6.22
CA LEU A 34 -1.37 3.09 5.43
C LEU A 34 -2.87 2.92 5.71
N SER A 35 -3.66 3.95 5.43
CA SER A 35 -5.09 3.76 5.21
C SER A 35 -5.35 3.16 3.82
N ARG A 36 -6.48 2.47 3.63
CA ARG A 36 -6.89 1.95 2.31
C ARG A 36 -6.88 3.03 1.22
N GLN A 37 -7.39 4.23 1.53
CA GLN A 37 -7.40 5.35 0.61
C GLN A 37 -5.98 5.79 0.23
N ALA A 38 -5.06 5.78 1.19
CA ALA A 38 -3.66 6.13 0.94
C ALA A 38 -2.93 5.07 0.09
N LEU A 39 -3.29 3.80 0.24
CA LEU A 39 -2.84 2.73 -0.63
C LEU A 39 -3.39 2.90 -2.06
N TYR A 40 -4.70 3.15 -2.22
CA TYR A 40 -5.30 3.36 -3.55
C TYR A 40 -4.66 4.51 -4.33
N ARG A 41 -4.34 5.64 -3.68
CA ARG A 41 -3.66 6.76 -4.35
C ARG A 41 -2.26 6.38 -4.85
N ARG A 42 -1.57 5.49 -4.15
CA ARG A 42 -0.24 5.02 -4.57
C ARG A 42 -0.33 3.99 -5.67
N MET A 43 -1.29 3.07 -5.57
CA MET A 43 -1.60 2.13 -6.65
C MET A 43 -1.90 2.89 -7.94
N ASP A 44 -2.73 3.93 -7.86
CA ASP A 44 -3.03 4.82 -9.00
C ASP A 44 -1.77 5.52 -9.54
N ARG A 45 -0.99 6.15 -8.66
CA ARG A 45 0.28 6.82 -9.01
C ARG A 45 1.28 5.88 -9.71
N TYR A 46 1.38 4.63 -9.26
CA TYR A 46 2.34 3.65 -9.78
C TYR A 46 1.76 2.72 -10.86
N GLY A 47 0.50 2.93 -11.28
CA GLY A 47 -0.18 2.10 -12.27
C GLY A 47 -0.37 0.64 -11.83
N ILE A 48 -0.56 0.39 -10.54
CA ILE A 48 -0.81 -0.94 -9.99
C ILE A 48 -2.32 -1.27 -10.11
N PRO A 49 -2.70 -2.35 -10.80
CA PRO A 49 -4.09 -2.77 -10.94
C PRO A 49 -4.69 -3.25 -9.61
N ARG A 50 -6.03 -3.28 -9.54
CA ARG A 50 -6.82 -3.53 -8.32
C ARG A 50 -7.44 -4.94 -8.27
N GLU A 51 -6.84 -5.87 -9.00
CA GLU A 51 -7.34 -7.24 -9.19
C GLU A 51 -7.23 -8.12 -7.94
#